data_AF-A0AAV4U6B8-F1
#
_entry.id   AF-A0AAV4U6B8-F1
#
_cell.length_a   1.000
_cell.length_b   1.000
_cell.length_c   1.000
_cell.angle_alpha   90.00
_cell.angle_beta   90.00
_cell.angle_gamma   90.00
#
_symmetry.space_group_name_H-M   'P 1'
#
loop_
_entity.id
_entity.type
_entity.pdbx_description
1 polymer ?
#
loop_
_entity_poly.entity_id
_entity_poly.type
_entity_poly.pdbx_seq_one_letter_code
_entity_poly.pdbx_strand_id
1 'polypeptide(L)'
;MYLYCVLLVTLFAVGSYADKATCIHNKFNTDIGEQGYRTCHENSGATAIPKIKQCFQNYLKDKEVVITASNGQMTVDRTKFTTLGSSTSSTKVGQAIQACAAKNEDRMYQEVARAVQCVFSEVKKSCK
;
A
#
# COMPACT_ATOMS: atom_id res chain seq x y z
N MET A 1 -27.73 -31.44 -35.73
CA MET A 1 -26.41 -32.10 -35.62
C MET A 1 -25.46 -31.06 -35.03
N TYR A 2 -24.83 -31.42 -33.91
CA TYR A 2 -23.91 -30.61 -33.11
C TYR A 2 -22.71 -30.09 -33.91
N LEU A 3 -22.14 -28.92 -33.57
CA LEU A 3 -20.83 -28.86 -32.92
C LEU A 3 -20.39 -27.41 -32.59
N TYR A 4 -20.28 -27.13 -31.28
CA TYR A 4 -19.23 -26.37 -30.55
C TYR A 4 -18.60 -25.14 -31.22
N CYS A 5 -18.83 -23.91 -30.74
CA CYS A 5 -18.33 -23.38 -29.45
C CYS A 5 -16.80 -23.54 -29.29
N VAL A 6 -16.03 -22.51 -29.64
CA VAL A 6 -14.82 -22.15 -28.88
C VAL A 6 -14.69 -20.61 -28.88
N LEU A 7 -15.37 -20.01 -27.91
CA LEU A 7 -14.92 -18.78 -27.26
C LEU A 7 -13.54 -19.08 -26.65
N LEU A 8 -12.47 -18.61 -27.29
CA LEU A 8 -11.14 -18.56 -26.65
C LEU A 8 -11.16 -17.37 -25.68
N VAL A 9 -11.77 -17.59 -24.52
CA VAL A 9 -11.53 -16.78 -23.33
C VAL A 9 -10.09 -17.07 -22.91
N THR A 10 -9.18 -16.14 -23.16
CA THR A 10 -7.84 -16.14 -22.57
C THR A 10 -7.97 -15.92 -21.06
N LEU A 11 -8.23 -17.02 -20.34
CA LEU A 11 -8.48 -17.12 -18.91
C LEU A 11 -7.21 -17.56 -18.17
N PHE A 12 -6.08 -16.87 -18.39
CA PHE A 12 -4.83 -17.19 -17.67
C PHE A 12 -4.06 -15.92 -17.28
N ALA A 13 -4.69 -15.07 -16.48
CA ALA A 13 -3.98 -14.04 -15.70
C ALA A 13 -4.73 -13.60 -14.43
N VAL A 14 -5.91 -14.14 -14.11
CA VAL A 14 -6.74 -13.59 -13.03
C VAL A 14 -6.35 -14.12 -11.63
N GLY A 15 -5.78 -15.33 -11.54
CA GLY A 15 -5.38 -15.94 -10.27
C GLY A 15 -4.16 -15.25 -9.62
N SER A 16 -3.05 -15.12 -10.36
CA SER A 16 -1.79 -14.56 -9.84
C SER A 16 -1.93 -13.11 -9.33
N TYR A 17 -2.78 -12.30 -9.94
CA TYR A 17 -2.97 -10.91 -9.52
C TYR A 17 -3.85 -10.80 -8.27
N ALA A 18 -4.90 -11.62 -8.17
CA ALA A 18 -5.75 -11.69 -6.98
C ALA A 18 -4.96 -12.19 -5.76
N ASP A 19 -4.10 -13.18 -5.94
CA ASP A 19 -3.25 -13.73 -4.87
C ASP A 19 -2.23 -12.70 -4.35
N LYS A 20 -1.63 -11.91 -5.25
CA LYS A 20 -0.70 -10.84 -4.87
C LYS A 20 -1.39 -9.69 -4.14
N ALA A 21 -2.54 -9.23 -4.63
CA ALA A 21 -3.30 -8.19 -3.95
C ALA A 21 -3.74 -8.63 -2.55
N THR A 22 -4.17 -9.89 -2.41
CA THR A 22 -4.56 -10.50 -1.13
C THR A 22 -3.37 -10.59 -0.17
N CYS A 23 -2.21 -11.06 -0.64
CA CYS A 23 -1.00 -11.10 0.18
C CYS A 23 -0.62 -9.70 0.70
N ILE A 24 -0.62 -8.69 -0.18
CA ILE A 24 -0.27 -7.32 0.19
C ILE A 24 -1.26 -6.78 1.22
N HIS A 25 -2.56 -6.93 0.98
CA HIS A 25 -3.60 -6.54 1.93
C HIS A 25 -3.36 -7.18 3.30
N ASN A 26 -3.12 -8.49 3.34
CA ASN A 26 -2.89 -9.21 4.59
C ASN A 26 -1.69 -8.67 5.36
N LYS A 27 -0.60 -8.27 4.68
CA LYS A 27 0.56 -7.65 5.36
C LYS A 27 0.19 -6.32 6.02
N PHE A 28 -0.50 -5.43 5.31
CA PHE A 28 -0.96 -4.19 5.91
C PHE A 28 -2.02 -4.42 6.99
N ASN A 29 -2.92 -5.38 6.82
CA ASN A 29 -3.93 -5.69 7.81
C ASN A 29 -3.32 -6.28 9.09
N THR A 30 -2.33 -7.17 9.00
CA THR A 30 -1.62 -7.69 10.17
C THR A 30 -0.82 -6.59 10.87
N ASP A 31 -0.14 -5.74 10.12
CA ASP A 31 0.81 -4.79 10.69
C ASP A 31 0.13 -3.51 11.23
N ILE A 32 -0.94 -3.05 10.58
CA ILE A 32 -1.62 -1.76 10.89
C ILE A 32 -3.17 -1.86 10.90
N GLY A 33 -3.75 -3.05 10.83
CA GLY A 33 -5.20 -3.27 10.69
C GLY A 33 -6.06 -2.61 11.76
N GLU A 34 -5.66 -2.72 13.03
CA GLU A 34 -6.37 -2.13 14.18
C GLU A 34 -6.30 -0.60 14.23
N GLN A 35 -5.45 0.00 13.39
CA GLN A 35 -5.16 1.43 13.37
C GLN A 35 -5.90 2.12 12.22
N GLY A 36 -7.16 1.73 12.00
CA GLY A 36 -8.05 2.30 10.98
C GLY A 36 -7.92 1.69 9.58
N TYR A 37 -6.88 0.89 9.33
CA TYR A 37 -6.66 0.26 8.02
C TYR A 37 -7.75 -0.76 7.66
N ARG A 38 -8.19 -1.60 8.62
CA ARG A 38 -9.23 -2.62 8.38
C ARG A 38 -10.56 -1.96 7.99
N THR A 39 -10.99 -0.96 8.77
CA THR A 39 -12.20 -0.17 8.50
C THR A 39 -12.15 0.53 7.14
N CYS A 40 -10.96 1.01 6.73
CA CYS A 40 -10.80 1.60 5.42
C CYS A 40 -10.92 0.58 4.28
N HIS A 41 -10.47 -0.67 4.47
CA HIS A 41 -10.41 -1.68 3.41
C HIS A 41 -11.68 -2.57 3.32
N GLU A 42 -12.63 -2.50 4.25
CA GLU A 42 -13.76 -3.43 4.36
C GLU A 42 -14.79 -3.42 3.19
N ASN A 43 -14.59 -2.67 2.10
CA ASN A 43 -15.52 -2.68 0.96
C ASN A 43 -14.81 -2.75 -0.42
N SER A 44 -15.04 -3.88 -1.12
CA SER A 44 -14.88 -4.14 -2.56
C SER A 44 -13.54 -4.69 -3.10
N GLY A 45 -13.59 -5.92 -3.67
CA GLY A 45 -12.43 -6.69 -4.16
C GLY A 45 -11.83 -6.28 -5.53
N ALA A 46 -12.49 -5.42 -6.32
CA ALA A 46 -11.98 -5.00 -7.64
C ALA A 46 -10.98 -3.82 -7.59
N THR A 47 -10.91 -3.11 -6.46
CA THR A 47 -10.05 -1.93 -6.24
C THR A 47 -9.00 -2.16 -5.16
N ALA A 48 -8.65 -3.42 -4.88
CA ALA A 48 -7.80 -3.80 -3.75
C ALA A 48 -6.50 -2.99 -3.66
N ILE A 49 -5.72 -2.85 -4.75
CA ILE A 49 -4.44 -2.11 -4.70
C ILE A 49 -4.62 -0.60 -4.48
N PRO A 50 -5.42 0.13 -5.29
CA PRO A 50 -5.72 1.53 -5.02
C PRO A 50 -6.25 1.76 -3.60
N LYS A 51 -7.10 0.86 -3.11
CA LYS A 51 -7.68 0.94 -1.76
C LYS A 51 -6.64 0.72 -0.68
N ILE A 52 -5.77 -0.29 -0.80
CA ILE A 52 -4.63 -0.52 0.10
C ILE A 52 -3.78 0.76 0.24
N LYS A 53 -3.44 1.40 -0.89
CA LYS A 53 -2.66 2.65 -0.89
C LYS A 53 -3.41 3.80 -0.20
N GLN A 54 -4.69 3.96 -0.49
CA GLN A 54 -5.53 4.97 0.17
C GLN A 54 -5.60 4.75 1.68
N CYS A 55 -5.81 3.50 2.12
CA CYS A 55 -5.89 3.17 3.54
C CYS A 55 -4.56 3.35 4.27
N PHE A 56 -3.45 3.04 3.60
CA PHE A 56 -2.13 3.34 4.14
C PHE A 56 -1.87 4.86 4.22
N GLN A 57 -2.33 5.64 3.24
CA GLN A 57 -2.24 7.10 3.31
C GLN A 57 -3.03 7.66 4.50
N ASN A 58 -4.24 7.15 4.75
CA ASN A 58 -5.04 7.56 5.91
C ASN A 58 -4.34 7.19 7.22
N TYR A 59 -3.78 5.99 7.31
CA TYR A 59 -2.94 5.59 8.43
C TYR A 59 -1.77 6.57 8.67
N LEU A 60 -1.07 7.00 7.62
CA LEU A 60 0.00 8.00 7.76
C LEU A 60 -0.53 9.37 8.23
N LYS A 61 -1.75 9.75 7.84
CA LYS A 61 -2.41 10.98 8.36
C LYS A 61 -2.71 10.85 9.85
N ASP A 62 -3.25 9.71 10.28
CA ASP A 62 -3.58 9.45 11.69
C ASP A 62 -2.33 9.39 12.57
N LYS A 63 -1.19 8.99 12.00
CA LYS A 63 0.14 9.06 12.63
C LYS A 63 0.79 10.43 12.53
N GLU A 64 0.08 11.44 12.02
CA GLU A 64 0.55 12.80 11.79
C GLU A 64 1.83 12.89 10.94
N VAL A 65 2.10 11.88 10.13
CA VAL A 65 3.25 11.83 9.22
C VAL A 65 2.97 12.65 7.96
N VAL A 66 1.69 12.78 7.58
CA VAL A 66 1.27 13.58 6.44
C VAL A 66 1.01 15.02 6.86
N ILE A 67 1.65 15.97 6.17
CA ILE A 67 1.38 17.40 6.31
C ILE A 67 0.46 17.82 5.17
N THR A 68 -0.68 18.43 5.49
CA THR A 68 -1.62 18.94 4.49
C THR A 68 -1.54 20.47 4.48
N ALA A 69 -1.06 21.04 3.38
CA ALA A 69 -1.02 22.48 3.18
C ALA A 69 -2.43 23.03 2.88
N SER A 70 -2.61 24.35 3.02
CA SER A 70 -3.90 25.03 2.79
C SER A 70 -4.43 24.90 1.36
N ASN A 71 -3.56 24.62 0.38
CA ASN A 71 -3.91 24.34 -1.01
C ASN A 71 -4.29 22.86 -1.27
N GLY A 72 -4.38 22.04 -0.22
CA GLY A 72 -4.68 20.61 -0.31
C GLY A 72 -3.49 19.72 -0.69
N GLN A 73 -2.29 20.28 -0.91
CA GLN A 73 -1.09 19.49 -1.14
C GLN A 73 -0.73 18.69 0.10
N MET A 74 -0.54 17.39 -0.07
CA MET A 74 -0.14 16.47 0.99
C MET A 74 1.32 16.06 0.81
N THR A 75 2.17 16.43 1.77
CA THR A 75 3.58 16.07 1.83
C THR A 75 3.83 15.13 3.01
N VAL A 76 5.07 14.66 3.16
CA VAL A 76 5.46 13.75 4.24
C VAL A 76 6.50 14.43 5.12
N ASP A 77 6.25 14.44 6.43
CA ASP A 77 7.26 14.78 7.43
C ASP A 77 8.31 13.66 7.47
N ARG A 78 9.51 13.96 6.97
CA ARG A 78 10.62 12.99 6.88
C ARG A 78 11.02 12.42 8.23
N THR A 79 11.02 13.25 9.28
CA THR A 79 11.41 12.82 10.63
C THR A 79 10.38 11.86 11.18
N LYS A 80 9.09 12.23 11.13
CA LYS A 80 8.01 11.34 11.61
C LYS A 80 7.91 10.06 10.79
N PHE A 81 8.13 10.12 9.47
CA PHE A 81 8.15 8.94 8.60
C PHE A 81 9.29 7.97 8.97
N THR A 82 10.49 8.50 9.20
CA THR A 82 11.66 7.70 9.62
C THR A 82 11.45 7.10 11.00
N THR A 83 10.94 7.88 11.95
CA THR A 83 10.62 7.42 13.31
C THR A 83 9.58 6.31 13.27
N LEU A 84 8.53 6.46 12.47
CA LEU A 84 7.49 5.44 12.31
C LEU A 84 8.06 4.12 11.77
N GLY A 85 8.95 4.20 10.78
CA GLY A 85 9.62 3.01 10.25
C GLY A 85 10.46 2.29 11.31
N SER A 86 11.20 3.05 12.12
CA SER A 86 12.01 2.49 13.21
C SER A 86 11.18 1.87 14.32
N SER A 87 10.10 2.54 14.76
CA SER A 87 9.21 2.04 15.81
C SER A 87 8.41 0.80 15.40
N THR A 88 8.30 0.53 14.10
CA THR A 88 7.58 -0.61 13.54
C THR A 88 8.48 -1.60 12.77
N SER A 89 9.79 -1.52 12.96
CA SER A 89 10.81 -2.28 12.20
C SER A 89 10.71 -3.82 12.28
N SER A 90 9.97 -4.36 13.25
CA SER A 90 9.65 -5.78 13.35
C SER A 90 8.60 -6.24 12.33
N THR A 91 7.84 -5.31 11.74
CA THR A 91 6.74 -5.57 10.81
C THR A 91 7.18 -5.42 9.35
N LYS A 92 6.44 -6.00 8.40
CA LYS A 92 6.79 -5.89 6.96
C LYS A 92 6.54 -4.48 6.44
N VAL A 93 5.48 -3.81 6.91
CA VAL A 93 5.20 -2.41 6.60
C VAL A 93 6.29 -1.50 7.17
N GLY A 94 6.73 -1.70 8.41
CA GLY A 94 7.80 -0.89 9.01
C GLY A 94 9.15 -1.08 8.31
N GLN A 95 9.52 -2.31 7.95
CA GLN A 95 10.70 -2.60 7.13
C GLN A 95 10.63 -1.90 5.77
N ALA A 96 9.46 -1.89 5.13
CA ALA A 96 9.22 -1.18 3.88
C ALA A 96 9.34 0.35 4.04
N ILE A 97 8.85 0.92 5.14
CA ILE A 97 9.02 2.34 5.47
C ILE A 97 10.51 2.67 5.63
N GLN A 98 11.27 1.87 6.38
CA GLN A 98 12.72 2.08 6.55
C GLN A 98 13.48 1.99 5.23
N ALA A 99 13.16 0.99 4.40
CA ALA A 99 13.77 0.82 3.08
C ALA A 99 13.50 2.04 2.19
N CYS A 100 12.29 2.60 2.23
CA CYS A 100 11.95 3.82 1.51
C CYS A 100 12.63 5.07 2.08
N ALA A 101 12.70 5.20 3.41
CA ALA A 101 13.39 6.31 4.05
C ALA A 101 14.89 6.34 3.70
N ALA A 102 15.53 5.16 3.63
CA ALA A 102 16.95 5.00 3.31
C ALA A 102 17.32 5.40 1.86
N LYS A 103 16.34 5.46 0.94
CA LYS A 103 16.60 5.92 -0.44
C LYS A 103 16.97 7.41 -0.50
N ASN A 104 16.66 8.18 0.55
CA ASN A 104 17.02 9.60 0.69
C ASN A 104 16.63 10.47 -0.53
N GLU A 105 15.55 10.10 -1.24
CA GLU A 105 15.03 10.87 -2.36
C GLU A 105 14.09 11.96 -1.85
N ASP A 106 14.53 13.22 -1.82
CA ASP A 106 13.71 14.34 -1.32
C ASP A 106 12.36 14.46 -2.05
N ARG A 107 12.32 14.08 -3.33
CA ARG A 107 11.08 14.02 -4.14
C ARG A 107 10.03 13.06 -3.59
N MET A 108 10.42 12.02 -2.85
CA MET A 108 9.48 11.09 -2.21
C MET A 108 8.64 11.80 -1.14
N TYR A 109 9.21 12.79 -0.45
CA TYR A 109 8.55 13.50 0.65
C TYR A 109 7.70 14.69 0.16
N GLN A 110 7.89 15.14 -1.08
CA GLN A 110 7.14 16.26 -1.68
C GLN A 110 5.69 15.90 -2.03
N GLU A 111 5.37 14.61 -2.15
CA GLU A 111 4.03 14.12 -2.43
C GLU A 111 3.78 12.81 -1.67
N VAL A 112 2.77 12.79 -0.80
CA VAL A 112 2.41 11.59 -0.02
C VAL A 112 2.19 10.35 -0.89
N ALA A 113 1.65 10.54 -2.10
CA ALA A 113 1.41 9.47 -3.05
C ALA A 113 2.71 8.73 -3.45
N ARG A 114 3.84 9.44 -3.52
CA ARG A 114 5.15 8.85 -3.85
C ARG A 114 5.69 8.01 -2.70
N ALA A 115 5.60 8.50 -1.47
CA ALA A 115 5.96 7.74 -0.29
C ALA A 115 5.11 6.47 -0.14
N VAL A 116 3.79 6.59 -0.30
CA VAL A 116 2.85 5.44 -0.29
C VAL A 116 3.19 4.44 -1.40
N GLN A 117 3.48 4.92 -2.62
CA GLN A 117 3.88 4.07 -3.72
C GLN A 117 5.19 3.32 -3.44
N CYS A 118 6.17 3.99 -2.81
CA CYS A 118 7.42 3.34 -2.42
C CYS A 118 7.15 2.20 -1.43
N VAL A 119 6.45 2.47 -0.33
CA VAL A 119 6.19 1.48 0.72
C VAL A 119 5.40 0.31 0.15
N PHE A 120 4.37 0.59 -0.63
CA PHE A 120 3.60 -0.45 -1.33
C PHE A 120 4.49 -1.34 -2.22
N SER A 121 5.43 -0.74 -2.95
CA SER A 121 6.33 -1.48 -3.84
C SER A 121 7.31 -2.35 -3.08
N GLU A 122 7.79 -1.90 -1.92
CA GLU A 122 8.65 -2.69 -1.04
C GLU A 122 7.87 -3.84 -0.38
N VAL A 123 6.65 -3.61 0.12
CA VAL A 123 5.78 -4.68 0.65
C VAL A 123 5.46 -5.71 -0.44
N LYS A 124 5.16 -5.25 -1.66
CA LYS A 124 4.87 -6.12 -2.82
C LYS A 124 6.00 -7.11 -3.09
N LYS A 125 7.27 -6.74 -2.89
CA LYS A 125 8.41 -7.67 -3.10
C LYS A 125 8.38 -8.88 -2.18
N SER A 126 7.70 -8.78 -1.04
CA SER A 126 7.53 -9.91 -0.10
C SER A 126 6.39 -10.87 -0.48
N CYS A 127 5.57 -10.52 -1.48
CA CYS A 127 4.45 -11.32 -1.98
C CYS A 127 4.82 -11.99 -3.31
N LYS A 128 5.03 -13.30 -3.27
CA LYS A 128 5.45 -14.12 -4.43
C LYS A 128 4.31 -14.35 -5.41
#